data_AF-A0A7S2SJN9-F1
#
_entry.id   AF-A0A7S2SJN9-F1
#
_cell.length_a   1.000
_cell.length_b   1.000
_cell.length_c   1.000
_cell.angle_alpha   90.00
_cell.angle_beta   90.00
_cell.angle_gamma   90.00
#
_symmetry.space_group_name_H-M   'P 1'
#
loop_
_entity.id
_entity.type
_entity.pdbx_description
1 polymer ?
#
loop_
_entity_poly.entity_id
_entity_poly.type
_entity_poly.pdbx_seq_one_letter_code
_entity_poly.pdbx_strand_id
1 'polypeptide(L)'
;IPSFQSNGVLMAAMKEGRRFVEAFLKAMPLMKRLFATCSEEVMGAWKDLQKSTRQMQSLAAHAKTNRVPTLAREAPRLKRALEAIVFQVRSAVQASMPSAGAAFSIGNLKSR
;
A
#
# COMPACT_ATOMS: atom_id res chain seq x y z
N ILE A 1 -1.54 5.10 17.75
CA ILE A 1 -1.86 3.67 17.49
C ILE A 1 -2.02 3.03 18.86
N PRO A 2 -3.21 2.53 19.25
CA PRO A 2 -3.38 1.86 20.53
C PRO A 2 -2.42 0.68 20.60
N SER A 3 -1.86 0.46 21.78
CA SER A 3 -0.83 -0.52 22.07
C SER A 3 -1.20 -1.91 21.50
N PHE A 4 -0.52 -2.32 20.41
CA PHE A 4 -0.55 -3.69 19.91
C PHE A 4 0.17 -4.60 20.92
N GLN A 5 -0.47 -4.90 22.05
CA GLN A 5 0.14 -5.65 23.17
C GLN A 5 0.29 -7.15 22.87
N SER A 6 -0.45 -7.68 21.88
CA SER A 6 -0.36 -9.08 21.48
C SER A 6 0.38 -9.25 20.15
N ASN A 7 1.52 -9.95 20.21
CA ASN A 7 2.28 -10.37 19.03
C ASN A 7 1.41 -11.16 18.01
N GLY A 8 0.36 -11.86 18.49
CA GLY A 8 -0.57 -12.58 17.63
C GLY A 8 -1.42 -11.64 16.76
N VAL A 9 -1.92 -10.55 17.34
CA VAL A 9 -2.72 -9.54 16.61
C VAL A 9 -1.86 -8.84 15.57
N LEU A 10 -0.62 -8.49 15.92
CA LEU A 10 0.32 -7.86 14.99
C LEU A 10 0.67 -8.79 13.82
N MET A 11 0.84 -10.09 14.08
CA MET A 11 1.09 -11.08 13.03
C MET A 11 -0.11 -11.24 12.09
N ALA A 12 -1.32 -11.32 12.64
CA ALA A 12 -2.54 -11.40 11.84
C ALA A 12 -2.69 -10.16 10.96
N ALA A 13 -2.51 -8.96 11.52
CA ALA A 13 -2.58 -7.70 10.80
C ALA A 13 -1.56 -7.63 9.65
N MET A 14 -0.33 -8.08 9.86
CA MET A 14 0.69 -8.09 8.80
C MET A 14 0.39 -9.12 7.69
N LYS A 15 -0.09 -10.31 8.05
CA LYS A 15 -0.45 -11.36 7.07
C LYS A 15 -1.64 -10.95 6.22
N GLU A 16 -2.72 -10.50 6.85
CA GLU A 16 -3.92 -10.06 6.15
C GLU A 16 -3.68 -8.77 5.38
N GLY A 17 -2.88 -7.85 5.93
CA GLY A 17 -2.42 -6.66 5.21
C GLY A 17 -1.66 -7.02 3.94
N ARG A 18 -0.75 -8.00 3.99
CA ARG A 18 -0.07 -8.49 2.79
C ARG A 18 -1.04 -9.08 1.76
N ARG A 19 -1.96 -9.94 2.19
CA ARG A 19 -2.97 -10.56 1.31
C ARG A 19 -3.86 -9.50 0.64
N PHE A 20 -4.25 -8.49 1.40
CA PHE A 20 -5.01 -7.34 0.89
C PHE A 20 -4.24 -6.61 -0.22
N VAL A 21 -2.96 -6.28 0.00
CA VAL A 21 -2.13 -5.60 -1.01
C VAL A 21 -1.91 -6.49 -2.24
N GLU A 22 -1.66 -7.79 -2.05
CA GLU A 22 -1.52 -8.76 -3.13
C GLU A 22 -2.81 -8.89 -3.96
N ALA A 23 -3.99 -8.84 -3.32
CA ALA A 23 -5.27 -8.82 -4.02
C ALA A 23 -5.43 -7.56 -4.89
N PHE A 24 -5.08 -6.39 -4.35
CA PHE A 24 -5.07 -5.14 -5.13
C PHE A 24 -4.08 -5.16 -6.30
N LEU A 25 -2.90 -5.76 -6.11
CA LEU A 25 -1.92 -5.96 -7.19
C LEU A 25 -2.50 -6.85 -8.30
N LYS A 26 -3.18 -7.93 -7.95
CA LYS A 26 -3.86 -8.81 -8.92
C LYS A 26 -5.00 -8.08 -9.64
N ALA A 27 -5.72 -7.20 -8.94
CA ALA A 27 -6.79 -6.38 -9.51
C ALA A 27 -6.28 -5.20 -10.36
N MET A 28 -4.97 -4.92 -10.36
CA MET A 28 -4.39 -3.76 -11.04
C MET A 28 -4.74 -3.66 -12.54
N PRO A 29 -4.74 -4.75 -13.34
CA PRO A 29 -5.14 -4.65 -14.75
C PRO A 29 -6.59 -4.17 -14.92
N LEU A 30 -7.50 -4.59 -14.03
CA LEU A 30 -8.88 -4.10 -14.02
C LEU A 30 -8.94 -2.63 -13.62
N MET A 31 -8.23 -2.25 -12.55
CA MET A 31 -8.17 -0.86 -12.09
C MET A 31 -7.63 0.08 -13.18
N LYS A 32 -6.62 -0.34 -13.94
CA LYS A 32 -6.10 0.41 -15.11
C LYS A 32 -7.13 0.60 -16.20
N ARG A 33 -7.93 -0.43 -16.52
CA ARG A 33 -9.02 -0.32 -17.50
C ARG A 33 -10.13 0.61 -17.03
N LEU A 34 -10.54 0.45 -15.77
CA LEU A 34 -11.57 1.28 -15.15
C LEU A 34 -11.13 2.75 -15.04
N PHE A 35 -9.84 3.01 -14.83
CA PHE A 35 -9.32 4.38 -14.75
C PHE A 35 -9.61 5.23 -15.99
N ALA A 36 -9.74 4.61 -17.17
CA ALA A 36 -10.09 5.33 -18.39
C ALA A 36 -11.55 5.83 -18.42
N THR A 37 -12.44 5.20 -17.65
CA THR A 37 -13.89 5.47 -17.68
C THR A 37 -14.45 6.02 -16.36
N CYS A 38 -13.84 5.70 -15.23
CA CYS A 38 -14.23 6.12 -13.88
C CYS A 38 -13.00 6.52 -13.06
N SER A 39 -12.29 7.54 -13.55
CA SER A 39 -11.01 7.98 -12.99
C SER A 39 -11.14 8.47 -11.54
N GLU A 40 -12.21 9.18 -11.18
CA GLU A 40 -12.40 9.71 -9.83
C GLU A 40 -12.58 8.61 -8.78
N GLU A 41 -13.39 7.59 -9.07
CA GLU A 41 -13.66 6.47 -8.17
C GLU A 41 -12.40 5.62 -7.97
N VAL A 42 -11.67 5.35 -9.05
CA VAL A 42 -10.40 4.61 -8.97
C VAL A 42 -9.34 5.44 -8.24
N MET A 43 -9.29 6.76 -8.44
CA MET A 43 -8.44 7.66 -7.66
C MET A 43 -8.80 7.64 -6.17
N GLY A 44 -10.08 7.62 -5.82
CA GLY A 44 -10.57 7.47 -4.45
C GLY A 44 -10.08 6.16 -3.82
N ALA A 45 -10.27 5.05 -4.52
CA ALA A 45 -9.80 3.73 -4.08
C ALA A 45 -8.27 3.70 -3.87
N TRP A 46 -7.50 4.32 -4.76
CA TRP A 46 -6.04 4.42 -4.61
C TRP A 46 -5.61 5.31 -3.44
N LYS A 47 -6.33 6.40 -3.16
CA LYS A 47 -6.09 7.25 -1.98
C LYS A 47 -6.34 6.47 -0.68
N ASP A 48 -7.41 5.67 -0.62
CA ASP A 48 -7.69 4.86 0.56
C ASP A 48 -6.68 3.72 0.72
N LEU A 49 -6.31 3.06 -0.38
CA LEU A 49 -5.21 2.09 -0.40
C LEU A 49 -3.89 2.71 0.09
N GLN A 50 -3.62 3.96 -0.26
CA GLN A 50 -2.46 4.70 0.23
C GLN A 50 -2.49 4.89 1.75
N LYS A 51 -3.64 5.17 2.36
CA LYS A 51 -3.76 5.27 3.82
C LYS A 51 -3.46 3.93 4.49
N SER A 52 -4.04 2.85 3.96
CA SER A 52 -3.79 1.48 4.45
C SER A 52 -2.31 1.09 4.32
N THR A 53 -1.64 1.45 3.22
CA THR A 53 -0.21 1.15 3.02
C THR A 53 0.69 1.84 4.05
N ARG A 54 0.38 3.08 4.46
CA ARG A 54 1.12 3.78 5.54
C ARG A 54 0.95 3.11 6.90
N GLN A 55 -0.26 2.68 7.22
CA GLN A 55 -0.52 1.95 8.47
C GLN A 55 0.28 0.65 8.50
N MET A 56 0.31 -0.09 7.38
CA MET A 56 1.10 -1.31 7.23
C MET A 56 2.62 -1.07 7.34
N GLN A 57 3.13 0.05 6.82
CA GLN A 57 4.54 0.44 6.99
C GLN A 57 4.87 0.73 8.45
N SER A 58 4.00 1.44 9.17
CA SER A 58 4.16 1.70 10.61
C SER A 58 4.17 0.40 11.41
N LEU A 59 3.27 -0.55 11.09
CA LEU A 59 3.24 -1.88 11.70
C LEU A 59 4.53 -2.67 11.43
N ALA A 60 5.02 -2.67 10.19
CA ALA A 60 6.26 -3.34 9.83
C ALA A 60 7.48 -2.73 10.55
N ALA A 61 7.51 -1.41 10.73
CA ALA A 61 8.55 -0.73 11.50
C ALA A 61 8.49 -1.11 12.99
N HIS A 62 7.29 -1.16 13.58
CA HIS A 62 7.09 -1.58 14.96
C HIS A 62 7.51 -3.04 15.18
N ALA A 63 7.17 -3.93 14.26
CA ALA A 63 7.59 -5.33 14.28
C ALA A 63 9.13 -5.50 14.27
N LYS A 64 9.83 -4.66 13.48
CA LYS A 64 11.31 -4.65 13.41
C LYS A 64 11.93 -4.28 14.76
N THR A 65 11.40 -3.26 15.44
CA THR A 65 11.89 -2.79 16.74
C THR A 65 11.72 -3.84 17.83
N ASN A 66 10.61 -4.59 17.82
CA ASN A 66 10.30 -5.61 18.83
C ASN A 66 10.94 -6.98 18.58
N ARG A 67 11.80 -7.14 17.55
CA ARG A 67 12.56 -8.36 17.22
C ARG A 67 11.74 -9.66 17.13
N VAL A 68 10.46 -9.58 16.77
CA VAL A 68 9.63 -10.78 16.64
C VAL A 68 10.07 -11.57 15.39
N PRO A 69 10.68 -12.77 15.51
CA PRO A 69 11.37 -13.43 14.39
C PRO A 69 10.45 -13.75 13.20
N THR A 70 9.21 -14.11 13.50
CA THR A 70 8.16 -14.39 12.50
C THR A 70 7.71 -13.13 11.76
N LEU A 71 7.71 -11.97 12.41
CA LEU A 71 7.37 -10.68 11.78
C LEU A 71 8.55 -10.10 10.98
N ALA A 72 9.78 -10.36 11.41
CA ALA A 72 10.99 -9.97 10.69
C ALA A 72 11.07 -10.59 9.28
N ARG A 73 10.50 -11.78 9.08
CA ARG A 73 10.40 -12.43 7.76
C ARG A 73 9.28 -11.87 6.89
N GLU A 74 8.22 -11.36 7.52
CA GLU A 74 7.04 -10.85 6.81
C GLU A 74 7.14 -9.38 6.42
N ALA A 75 7.85 -8.57 7.20
CA ALA A 75 8.06 -7.16 6.91
C ALA A 75 8.67 -6.89 5.50
N PRO A 76 9.71 -7.62 5.04
CA PRO A 76 10.26 -7.42 3.69
C PRO A 76 9.27 -7.78 2.58
N ARG A 77 8.45 -8.82 2.78
CA ARG A 77 7.46 -9.28 1.79
C ARG A 77 6.34 -8.24 1.64
N LEU A 78 5.83 -7.77 2.77
CA LEU A 78 4.86 -6.67 2.80
C LEU A 78 5.45 -5.42 2.15
N LYS A 79 6.66 -5.00 2.51
CA LYS A 79 7.33 -3.83 1.91
C LYS A 79 7.41 -3.93 0.38
N ARG A 80 7.82 -5.07 -0.17
CA ARG A 80 7.86 -5.29 -1.63
C ARG A 80 6.49 -5.16 -2.29
N ALA A 81 5.45 -5.73 -1.68
CA ALA A 81 4.08 -5.61 -2.20
C ALA A 81 3.60 -4.14 -2.18
N LEU A 82 3.95 -3.39 -1.13
CA LEU A 82 3.64 -1.97 -1.00
C LEU A 82 4.41 -1.09 -2.02
N GLU A 83 5.66 -1.43 -2.33
CA GLU A 83 6.43 -0.74 -3.38
C GLU A 83 5.84 -1.03 -4.77
N ALA A 84 5.49 -2.29 -5.04
CA ALA A 84 4.87 -2.70 -6.29
C ALA A 84 3.53 -1.99 -6.54
N ILE A 85 2.68 -1.83 -5.51
CA ILE A 85 1.39 -1.15 -5.70
C ILE A 85 1.59 0.34 -5.98
N VAL A 86 2.52 1.00 -5.28
CA VAL A 86 2.86 2.41 -5.53
C VAL A 86 3.37 2.60 -6.95
N PHE A 87 4.24 1.70 -7.43
CA PHE A 87 4.75 1.74 -8.79
C PHE A 87 3.63 1.56 -9.83
N GLN A 88 2.77 0.56 -9.64
CA GLN A 88 1.68 0.27 -10.57
C GLN A 88 0.65 1.39 -10.65
N VAL A 89 0.29 1.99 -9.52
CA VAL A 89 -0.62 3.14 -9.47
C VAL A 89 -0.01 4.35 -10.19
N ARG A 90 1.27 4.66 -9.94
CA ARG A 90 1.97 5.75 -10.65
C ARG A 90 1.97 5.52 -12.16
N SER A 91 2.31 4.31 -12.59
CA SER A 91 2.29 3.93 -14.01
C SER A 91 0.90 4.11 -14.62
N ALA A 92 -0.16 3.74 -13.90
CA ALA A 92 -1.54 3.89 -14.36
C ALA A 92 -1.97 5.35 -14.53
N VAL A 93 -1.66 6.20 -13.55
CA VAL A 93 -1.93 7.65 -13.61
C VAL A 93 -1.16 8.28 -14.75
N GLN A 94 0.14 7.98 -14.89
CA GLN A 94 0.99 8.56 -15.93
C GLN A 94 0.55 8.17 -17.35
N ALA A 95 0.10 6.93 -17.54
CA ALA A 95 -0.39 6.45 -18.82
C ALA A 95 -1.71 7.11 -19.25
N SER A 96 -2.57 7.47 -18.30
CA SER A 96 -3.94 7.91 -18.61
C SER A 96 -4.13 9.42 -18.47
N MET A 97 -3.31 10.08 -17.65
CA MET A 97 -3.32 11.53 -17.46
C MET A 97 -1.87 12.07 -17.37
N PRO A 98 -1.20 12.29 -18.52
CA PRO A 98 0.21 12.71 -18.56
C PRO A 98 0.47 14.02 -17.81
N SER A 99 -0.47 14.96 -17.85
CA SER A 99 -0.41 16.23 -17.12
C SER A 99 -0.71 16.09 -15.62
N ALA A 100 -1.50 15.10 -15.21
CA ALA A 100 -1.78 14.80 -13.80
C ALA A 100 -0.72 13.89 -13.16
N GLY A 101 0.13 13.24 -13.94
CA GLY A 101 1.27 12.47 -13.44
C GLY A 101 2.21 13.31 -12.56
N ALA A 102 2.32 14.61 -12.84
CA ALA A 102 3.03 15.59 -12.01
C ALA A 102 2.27 15.99 -10.73
N ALA A 103 0.93 16.02 -10.74
CA ALA A 103 0.12 16.32 -9.55
C ALA A 103 -0.03 15.10 -8.61
N PHE A 104 -0.02 13.89 -9.17
CA PHE A 104 0.14 12.65 -8.41
C PHE A 104 1.59 12.44 -7.95
N SER A 105 2.53 13.22 -8.49
CA SER A 105 3.91 13.22 -8.05
C SER A 105 3.98 13.74 -6.62
N ILE A 106 4.31 12.82 -5.70
CA ILE A 106 5.17 13.09 -4.55
C ILE A 106 4.61 13.98 -3.42
N GLY A 107 3.48 14.66 -3.57
CA GLY A 107 2.95 15.60 -2.57
C GLY A 107 2.45 15.00 -1.24
N ASN A 108 2.39 13.67 -1.10
CA ASN A 108 1.99 13.06 0.17
C ASN A 108 2.90 11.92 0.63
N LEU A 109 3.78 11.37 -0.21
CA LEU A 109 4.60 10.19 0.12
C LEU A 109 6.00 10.52 0.67
N LYS A 110 6.31 11.81 0.89
CA LYS A 110 7.55 12.25 1.52
C LYS A 110 7.24 13.34 2.55
N SER A 111 7.33 12.97 3.83
CA SER A 111 7.35 13.85 5.02
C SER A 111 6.05 14.56 5.43
N ARG A 112 5.39 14.04 6.46
CA ARG A 112 5.35 14.64 7.80
C ARG A 112 5.12 13.55 8.83
#